data_AF-A0AAV9A869-F1
#
_entry.id   AF-A0AAV9A869-F1
#
_cell.length_a   1.000
_cell.length_b   1.000
_cell.length_c   1.000
_cell.angle_alpha   90.00
_cell.angle_beta   90.00
_cell.angle_gamma   90.00
#
_symmetry.space_group_name_H-M   'P 1'
#
loop_
_entity.id
_entity.type
_entity.pdbx_description
1 polymer ?
#
loop_
_entity_poly.entity_id
_entity_poly.type
_entity_poly.pdbx_seq_one_letter_code
_entity_poly.pdbx_strand_id
1 'polypeptide(L)'
;MDASKNGVAQETIQNAVRRGSKAMSKQEARQILGVTEKSTWDEISQRYNVLFERNAKSGSFYLQSKVHRAKECLEALHTERGQGPV
;
A
#
# COMPACT_ATOMS: atom_id res chain seq x y z
N MET A 1 13.96 -47.41 -7.84
CA MET A 1 13.94 -46.59 -6.62
C MET A 1 13.53 -45.19 -7.04
N ASP A 2 12.24 -44.91 -6.98
CA ASP A 2 11.66 -43.61 -7.28
C ASP A 2 11.70 -42.72 -6.03
N ALA A 3 12.15 -41.47 -6.20
CA ALA A 3 11.39 -40.28 -5.82
C ALA A 3 12.26 -39.02 -5.97
N SER A 4 12.18 -38.42 -7.15
CA SER A 4 12.44 -37.00 -7.35
C SER A 4 11.48 -36.19 -6.48
N LYS A 5 11.94 -35.64 -5.36
CA LYS A 5 11.19 -34.66 -4.54
C LYS A 5 12.10 -33.57 -4.01
N ASN A 6 12.51 -32.64 -4.86
CA ASN A 6 13.19 -31.41 -4.43
C ASN A 6 12.48 -30.12 -4.90
N GLY A 7 11.20 -30.20 -5.29
CA GLY A 7 10.49 -29.06 -5.90
C GLY A 7 9.61 -28.21 -4.97
N VAL A 8 9.33 -28.65 -3.73
CA VAL A 8 8.25 -28.03 -2.93
C VAL A 8 8.73 -27.03 -1.87
N ALA A 9 10.00 -27.03 -1.48
CA ALA A 9 10.49 -26.16 -0.41
C ALA A 9 10.74 -24.71 -0.87
N GLN A 10 11.19 -24.50 -2.11
CA GLN A 10 11.47 -23.15 -2.63
C GLN A 10 10.19 -22.36 -2.97
N GLU A 11 9.10 -23.02 -3.32
CA GLU A 11 7.86 -22.35 -3.71
C GLU A 11 7.09 -21.79 -2.51
N THR A 12 7.18 -22.44 -1.34
CA THR A 12 6.54 -21.96 -0.09
C THR A 12 7.22 -20.71 0.45
N ILE A 13 8.57 -20.66 0.44
CA ILE A 13 9.32 -19.49 0.92
C ILE A 13 9.10 -18.29 -0.02
N GLN A 14 9.14 -18.50 -1.33
CA GLN A 14 8.87 -17.43 -2.30
C GLN A 14 7.43 -16.91 -2.22
N ASN A 15 6.44 -17.77 -2.00
CA ASN A 15 5.06 -17.35 -1.79
C ASN A 15 4.87 -16.60 -0.46
N ALA A 16 5.53 -17.02 0.62
CA ALA A 16 5.47 -16.34 1.92
C ALA A 16 6.12 -14.94 1.84
N VAL A 17 7.29 -14.84 1.21
CA VAL A 17 7.99 -13.56 0.97
C VAL A 17 7.18 -12.66 0.03
N ARG A 18 6.57 -13.21 -1.02
CA ARG A 18 5.70 -12.46 -1.96
C ARG A 18 4.39 -11.99 -1.32
N ARG A 19 3.85 -12.71 -0.33
CA ARG A 19 2.67 -12.30 0.46
C ARG A 19 3.00 -11.24 1.51
N GLY A 20 4.19 -11.30 2.12
CA GLY A 20 4.68 -10.29 3.07
C GLY A 20 5.17 -8.99 2.44
N SER A 21 5.54 -9.03 1.14
CA SER A 21 6.21 -7.91 0.44
C SER A 21 5.36 -7.29 -0.67
N LYS A 22 4.05 -7.55 -0.73
CA LYS A 22 3.23 -6.99 -1.82
C LYS A 22 3.14 -5.47 -1.61
N ALA A 23 3.90 -4.73 -2.41
CA ALA A 23 3.81 -3.28 -2.51
C ALA A 23 2.34 -2.88 -2.66
N MET A 24 1.91 -1.89 -1.87
CA MET A 24 0.52 -1.45 -1.85
C MET A 24 0.09 -1.02 -3.25
N SER A 25 -1.01 -1.58 -3.74
CA SER A 25 -1.55 -1.23 -5.06
C SER A 25 -2.35 0.06 -4.99
N LYS A 26 -2.44 0.81 -6.10
CA LYS A 26 -3.18 2.09 -6.17
C LYS A 26 -4.63 1.95 -5.68
N GLN A 27 -5.28 0.85 -6.07
CA GLN A 27 -6.64 0.55 -5.66
C GLN A 27 -6.75 0.32 -4.15
N GLU A 28 -5.80 -0.40 -3.55
CA GLU A 28 -5.73 -0.62 -2.10
C GLU A 28 -5.53 0.72 -1.37
N ALA A 29 -4.63 1.58 -1.86
CA ALA A 29 -4.40 2.90 -1.30
C ALA A 29 -5.65 3.78 -1.31
N ARG A 30 -6.39 3.78 -2.43
CA ARG A 30 -7.68 4.49 -2.55
C ARG A 30 -8.73 3.95 -1.58
N GLN A 31 -8.82 2.62 -1.44
CA GLN A 31 -9.74 1.99 -0.49
C GLN A 31 -9.39 2.33 0.96
N ILE A 32 -8.11 2.31 1.34
CA ILE A 32 -7.65 2.67 2.68
C ILE A 32 -7.99 4.12 3.02
N LEU A 33 -7.80 5.05 2.09
CA LEU A 33 -8.11 6.47 2.30
C LEU A 33 -9.59 6.82 2.05
N GLY A 34 -10.39 5.87 1.56
CA GLY A 34 -11.81 6.10 1.24
C GLY A 34 -12.01 7.14 0.14
N VAL A 35 -11.14 7.15 -0.86
CA VAL A 35 -11.13 8.09 -1.99
C VAL A 35 -11.39 7.36 -3.32
N THR A 36 -11.74 8.11 -4.35
CA THR A 36 -11.99 7.57 -5.70
C THR A 36 -10.88 7.98 -6.66
N GLU A 37 -10.90 7.46 -7.89
CA GLU A 37 -9.95 7.89 -8.92
C GLU A 37 -10.12 9.37 -9.33
N LYS A 38 -11.30 9.94 -9.11
CA LYS A 38 -11.62 11.34 -9.42
C LYS A 38 -11.27 12.30 -8.28
N SER A 39 -10.89 11.78 -7.12
CA SER A 39 -10.55 12.61 -5.97
C SER A 39 -9.31 13.45 -6.26
N THR A 40 -9.40 14.72 -5.90
CA THR A 40 -8.29 15.66 -6.03
C THR A 40 -7.20 15.38 -4.99
N TRP A 41 -5.99 15.92 -5.20
CA TRP A 41 -4.90 15.79 -4.23
C TRP A 41 -5.25 16.39 -2.86
N ASP A 42 -5.98 17.51 -2.86
CA ASP A 42 -6.46 18.15 -1.63
C ASP A 42 -7.39 17.22 -0.83
N GLU A 43 -8.38 16.61 -1.51
CA GLU A 43 -9.28 15.65 -0.87
C GLU A 43 -8.53 14.44 -0.30
N ILE A 44 -7.52 13.93 -1.02
CA ILE A 44 -6.66 12.82 -0.57
C ILE A 44 -5.89 13.24 0.69
N SER A 45 -5.28 14.43 0.69
CA SER A 45 -4.52 14.97 1.81
C SER A 45 -5.41 15.17 3.04
N GLN A 46 -6.60 15.74 2.85
CA GLN A 46 -7.57 15.92 3.92
C GLN A 46 -8.02 14.58 4.52
N ARG A 47 -8.32 13.58 3.68
CA ARG A 47 -8.71 12.24 4.16
C ARG A 47 -7.59 11.53 4.89
N TYR A 48 -6.37 11.66 4.40
CA TYR A 48 -5.18 11.16 5.09
C TYR A 48 -5.05 11.76 6.49
N ASN A 49 -5.11 13.09 6.63
CA ASN A 49 -4.95 13.76 7.93
C ASN A 49 -6.00 13.28 8.94
N VAL A 50 -7.28 13.27 8.54
CA VAL A 50 -8.37 12.80 9.42
C VAL A 50 -8.17 11.36 9.86
N LEU A 51 -7.82 10.45 8.94
CA LEU A 51 -7.58 9.05 9.26
C LEU A 51 -6.33 8.86 10.11
N PHE A 52 -5.26 9.61 9.84
CA PHE A 52 -4.01 9.52 10.57
C PHE A 52 -4.18 9.99 12.02
N GLU A 53 -4.82 11.14 12.23
CA GLU A 53 -5.11 11.66 13.58
C GLU A 53 -6.04 10.73 14.36
N ARG A 54 -7.10 10.21 13.72
CA ARG A 54 -8.01 9.27 14.37
C ARG A 54 -7.30 7.98 14.77
N ASN A 55 -6.45 7.44 13.89
CA ASN A 55 -5.67 6.24 14.18
C ASN A 55 -4.55 6.49 15.20
N ALA A 56 -3.98 7.69 15.28
CA ALA A 56 -3.00 8.03 16.31
C ALA A 56 -3.63 8.03 17.72
N LYS A 57 -4.92 8.38 17.83
CA LYS A 57 -5.65 8.43 19.10
C LYS A 57 -6.20 7.08 19.57
N SER A 58 -6.64 6.23 18.64
CA SER A 58 -7.37 4.99 18.98
C SER A 58 -7.08 3.81 18.07
N GLY A 59 -6.20 3.97 17.08
CA GLY A 59 -5.79 2.91 16.17
C GLY A 59 -4.55 2.18 16.65
N SER A 60 -4.12 1.19 15.85
CA SER A 60 -2.85 0.50 16.06
C SER A 60 -1.76 1.04 15.14
N PHE A 61 -0.50 0.78 15.50
CA PHE A 61 0.65 1.10 14.65
C PHE A 61 0.51 0.51 13.23
N TYR A 62 -0.09 -0.68 13.11
CA TYR A 62 -0.34 -1.31 11.82
C TYR A 62 -1.32 -0.50 10.96
N LEU A 63 -2.44 -0.04 11.54
CA LEU A 63 -3.43 0.77 10.83
C LEU A 63 -2.84 2.12 10.40
N GLN A 64 -2.09 2.76 11.29
CA GLN A 64 -1.39 4.01 10.98
C GLN A 64 -0.36 3.81 9.87
N SER A 65 0.42 2.73 9.93
CA SER A 65 1.37 2.36 8.87
C SER A 65 0.66 2.13 7.53
N LYS A 66 -0.52 1.49 7.51
CA LYS A 66 -1.32 1.30 6.29
C LYS A 66 -1.81 2.62 5.72
N VAL A 67 -2.30 3.54 6.54
CA VAL A 67 -2.75 4.88 6.11
C VAL A 67 -1.59 5.70 5.53
N HIS A 68 -0.41 5.64 6.18
CA HIS A 68 0.79 6.31 5.68
C HIS A 68 1.24 5.74 4.33
N ARG A 69 1.33 4.41 4.21
CA ARG A 69 1.72 3.74 2.96
C ARG A 69 0.74 4.01 1.82
N ALA A 70 -0.55 4.18 2.13
CA ALA A 70 -1.56 4.56 1.14
C ALA A 70 -1.30 5.96 0.59
N LYS A 71 -0.94 6.93 1.44
CA LYS A 71 -0.57 8.27 1.00
C LYS A 71 0.67 8.25 0.10
N GLU A 72 1.75 7.59 0.54
CA GLU A 72 2.99 7.46 -0.24
C GLU A 72 2.73 6.84 -1.63
N CYS A 73 1.88 5.81 -1.69
CA CYS A 73 1.50 5.16 -2.95
C CYS A 73 0.78 6.13 -3.91
N LEU A 74 -0.12 6.98 -3.41
CA LEU A 74 -0.82 7.97 -4.25
C LEU A 74 0.06 9.18 -4.60
N GLU A 75 0.98 9.55 -3.71
CA GLU A 75 1.96 10.62 -3.93
C GLU A 75 2.91 10.27 -5.08
N ALA A 76 3.48 9.07 -5.07
CA ALA A 76 4.33 8.57 -6.15
C ALA A 76 3.63 8.69 -7.52
N LEU A 77 2.35 8.33 -7.59
CA LEU A 77 1.55 8.44 -8.83
C LEU A 77 1.24 9.88 -9.24
N HIS A 78 1.13 10.79 -8.28
CA HIS A 78 0.88 12.20 -8.54
C HIS A 78 2.15 12.85 -9.09
N THR A 79 3.30 12.55 -8.50
CA THR A 79 4.62 12.95 -9.00
C THR A 79 4.91 12.36 -10.39
N GLU A 80 4.58 11.08 -10.64
CA GLU A 80 4.72 10.47 -11.97
C GLU A 80 3.81 11.10 -13.04
N ARG A 81 2.69 11.72 -12.65
CA ARG A 81 1.74 12.39 -13.55
C ARG A 81 1.93 13.91 -13.65
N GLY A 82 2.80 14.49 -12.83
CA GLY A 82 3.08 15.91 -12.80
C GLY A 82 4.50 16.17 -12.35
N GLN A 83 5.32 16.65 -13.31
CA GLN A 83 6.75 17.01 -13.22
C GLN A 83 7.73 15.93 -13.70
N GLY A 84 7.87 15.84 -15.04
CA GLY A 84 9.22 15.72 -15.59
C GLY A 84 9.99 17.02 -15.34
N PRO A 85 11.33 17.00 -15.25
CA PRO A 85 12.11 18.21 -15.00
C PRO A 85 11.86 19.21 -16.13
N VAL A 86 11.52 20.44 -15.74
CA VAL A 86 11.49 21.62 -16.62
C VAL A 86 12.90 22.00 -17.06
#